data_AF-A0A7C6A3Z2-F1
#
_entry.id   AF-A0A7C6A3Z2-F1
#
_cell.length_a   1.000
_cell.length_b   1.000
_cell.length_c   1.000
_cell.angle_alpha   90.00
_cell.angle_beta   90.00
_cell.angle_gamma   90.00
#
_symmetry.space_group_name_H-M   'P 1'
#
loop_
_entity.id
_entity.type
_entity.pdbx_description
1 polymer ?
#
loop_
_entity_poly.entity_id
_entity_poly.type
_entity_poly.pdbx_seq_one_letter_code
_entity_poly.pdbx_strand_id
1 'polypeptide(L)'
;MPELESIIAREAEIACLYAVEVVRGRWPEAESIIATDPWCAYCYANLVLRGRWPEAEPVIAQAPQWAYRYARYVIGGRWPESEPTIAHNPKWAWRYARYVIRGRWPEAEVA
;
A
#
# COMPACT_ATOMS: atom_id res chain seq x y z
N MET A 1 22.03 -14.63 5.18
CA MET A 1 22.72 -14.81 6.49
C MET A 1 21.65 -14.59 7.54
N PRO A 2 21.11 -15.66 8.15
CA PRO A 2 19.89 -15.59 8.95
C PRO A 2 19.93 -14.56 10.10
N GLU A 3 21.10 -14.37 10.71
CA GLU A 3 21.30 -13.40 11.80
C GLU A 3 21.16 -11.95 11.32
N LEU A 4 21.68 -11.61 10.13
CA LEU A 4 21.55 -10.28 9.55
C LEU A 4 20.11 -10.01 9.10
N GLU A 5 19.46 -11.00 8.49
CA GLU A 5 18.06 -10.95 8.08
C GLU A 5 17.13 -10.70 9.27
N SER A 6 17.40 -11.32 10.43
CA SER A 6 16.68 -11.06 11.68
C SER A 6 16.84 -9.63 12.19
N ILE A 7 18.01 -9.00 12.02
CA ILE A 7 18.23 -7.60 12.37
C ILE A 7 17.46 -6.67 11.42
N ILE A 8 17.55 -6.93 10.11
CA ILE A 8 16.88 -6.15 9.06
C ILE A 8 15.35 -6.19 9.24
N ALA A 9 14.81 -7.37 9.57
CA ALA A 9 13.38 -7.60 9.75
C ALA A 9 12.77 -6.90 10.98
N ARG A 10 13.49 -6.00 11.66
CA ARG A 10 12.97 -5.25 12.81
C ARG A 10 12.44 -3.85 12.45
N GLU A 11 12.79 -3.35 11.27
CA GLU A 11 12.41 -2.02 10.80
C GLU A 11 11.73 -2.14 9.44
N ALA A 12 10.48 -1.69 9.35
CA ALA A 12 9.66 -1.86 8.15
C ALA A 12 10.33 -1.30 6.89
N GLU A 13 10.92 -0.09 6.97
CA GLU A 13 11.57 0.55 5.83
C GLU A 13 12.79 -0.22 5.34
N ILE A 14 13.67 -0.63 6.26
CA ILE A 14 14.89 -1.39 5.91
C ILE A 14 14.50 -2.76 5.36
N ALA A 15 13.54 -3.44 6.00
CA ALA A 15 13.03 -4.72 5.56
C ALA A 15 12.40 -4.64 4.16
N CYS A 16 11.60 -3.61 3.90
CA CYS A 16 11.00 -3.37 2.59
C CYS A 16 12.05 -3.11 1.52
N LEU A 17 13.03 -2.24 1.78
CA LEU A 17 14.11 -1.95 0.84
C LEU A 17 14.94 -3.20 0.55
N TYR A 18 15.27 -3.98 1.58
CA TYR A 18 15.99 -5.24 1.41
C TYR A 18 15.20 -6.25 0.56
N ALA A 19 13.89 -6.39 0.81
CA ALA A 19 13.02 -7.24 0.02
C ALA A 19 12.98 -6.82 -1.46
N VAL A 20 12.89 -5.51 -1.72
CA VAL A 20 12.80 -4.95 -3.09
C VAL A 20 14.13 -5.08 -3.83
N GLU A 21 15.25 -4.71 -3.21
CA GLU A 21 16.54 -4.55 -3.88
C GLU A 21 17.39 -5.82 -3.89
N VAL A 22 17.34 -6.59 -2.79
CA VAL A 22 18.24 -7.73 -2.54
C VAL A 22 17.51 -9.05 -2.70
N VAL A 23 16.43 -9.29 -1.95
CA VAL A 23 15.68 -10.56 -2.03
C VAL A 23 15.01 -10.70 -3.40
N ARG A 24 14.43 -9.59 -3.92
CA ARG A 24 13.72 -9.52 -5.20
C ARG A 24 12.62 -10.57 -5.32
N GLY A 25 12.02 -10.92 -4.19
CA GLY A 25 11.06 -12.01 -4.05
C GLY A 25 10.39 -11.95 -2.68
N ARG A 26 9.39 -12.81 -2.50
CA ARG A 26 8.61 -12.86 -1.27
C ARG A 26 9.52 -13.24 -0.10
N TRP A 27 9.43 -12.48 1.00
CA TRP A 27 10.19 -12.70 2.23
C TRP A 27 9.24 -12.82 3.44
N PRO A 28 8.64 -14.01 3.67
CA PRO A 28 7.61 -14.22 4.69
C PRO A 28 8.02 -13.79 6.11
N GLU A 29 9.31 -13.93 6.44
CA GLU A 29 9.85 -13.61 7.75
C GLU A 29 9.77 -12.12 8.09
N ALA A 30 9.78 -11.25 7.07
CA ALA A 30 9.68 -9.80 7.23
C ALA A 30 8.28 -9.24 6.95
N GLU A 31 7.36 -10.06 6.42
CA GLU A 31 6.03 -9.61 5.99
C GLU A 31 5.22 -8.96 7.11
N SER A 32 5.27 -9.53 8.32
CA SER A 32 4.57 -8.97 9.47
C SER A 32 5.04 -7.56 9.84
N ILE A 33 6.32 -7.25 9.62
CA ILE A 33 6.94 -5.97 9.94
C ILE A 33 6.75 -4.98 8.79
N ILE A 34 6.95 -5.40 7.55
CA ILE A 34 6.66 -4.59 6.34
C ILE A 34 5.19 -4.15 6.32
N ALA A 35 4.26 -5.01 6.73
CA ALA A 35 2.83 -4.72 6.74
C ALA A 35 2.43 -3.61 7.74
N THR A 36 3.30 -3.23 8.69
CA THR A 36 2.98 -2.21 9.71
C THR A 36 3.10 -0.78 9.20
N ASP A 37 3.85 -0.56 8.11
CA ASP A 37 4.00 0.75 7.50
C ASP A 37 3.26 0.81 6.15
N PRO A 38 2.33 1.78 5.94
CA PRO A 38 1.55 1.88 4.71
C PRO A 38 2.39 2.05 3.44
N TRP A 39 3.53 2.74 3.51
CA TRP A 39 4.39 2.92 2.35
C TRP A 39 5.09 1.61 1.98
N CYS A 40 5.69 0.95 2.97
CA CYS A 40 6.33 -0.35 2.83
C CYS A 40 5.35 -1.40 2.31
N ALA A 41 4.16 -1.47 2.90
CA ALA A 41 3.10 -2.37 2.49
C ALA A 41 2.69 -2.18 1.02
N TYR A 42 2.46 -0.93 0.59
CA TYR A 42 2.20 -0.60 -0.81
C TYR A 42 3.37 -0.99 -1.72
N CYS A 43 4.61 -0.62 -1.34
CA CYS A 43 5.80 -0.86 -2.15
C CYS A 43 6.04 -2.36 -2.35
N TYR A 44 5.92 -3.14 -1.28
CA TYR A 44 6.06 -4.58 -1.31
C TYR A 44 4.98 -5.23 -2.18
N ALA A 45 3.72 -4.85 -2.01
CA ALA A 45 2.62 -5.35 -2.85
C ALA A 45 2.82 -5.02 -4.34
N ASN A 46 3.24 -3.80 -4.66
CA ASN A 46 3.40 -3.32 -6.03
C ASN A 46 4.67 -3.87 -6.73
N LEU A 47 5.79 -3.98 -6.01
CA LEU A 47 7.10 -4.28 -6.61
C LEU A 47 7.50 -5.74 -6.42
N VAL A 48 7.19 -6.34 -5.27
CA VAL A 48 7.59 -7.70 -4.91
C VAL A 48 6.47 -8.68 -5.24
N LEU A 49 5.27 -8.50 -4.68
CA LEU A 49 4.16 -9.45 -4.87
C LEU A 49 3.47 -9.30 -6.23
N ARG A 50 3.53 -8.10 -6.83
CA ARG A 50 2.87 -7.76 -8.09
C ARG A 50 1.35 -8.03 -8.05
N GLY A 51 0.73 -7.83 -6.91
CA GLY A 51 -0.67 -8.18 -6.68
C GLY A 51 -1.17 -7.74 -5.32
N ARG A 52 -2.45 -8.05 -5.05
CA ARG A 52 -3.09 -7.73 -3.77
C ARG A 52 -2.41 -8.46 -2.61
N TRP A 53 -2.44 -7.83 -1.45
CA TRP A 53 -1.85 -8.34 -0.22
C TRP A 53 -2.82 -8.09 0.94
N PRO A 54 -3.83 -8.96 1.12
CA PRO A 54 -4.93 -8.77 2.07
C PRO A 54 -4.47 -8.51 3.50
N GLU A 55 -3.34 -9.08 3.91
CA GLU A 55 -2.79 -8.94 5.26
C GLU A 55 -2.34 -7.50 5.56
N ALA A 56 -1.91 -6.75 4.54
CA ALA A 56 -1.45 -5.37 4.71
C ALA A 56 -2.49 -4.32 4.25
N GLU A 57 -3.56 -4.76 3.59
CA GLU A 57 -4.65 -3.89 3.13
C GLU A 57 -5.26 -3.01 4.24
N PRO A 58 -5.51 -3.50 5.48
CA PRO A 58 -6.02 -2.65 6.57
C PRO A 58 -5.10 -1.47 6.90
N VAL A 59 -3.78 -1.65 6.79
CA VAL A 59 -2.80 -0.59 7.07
C VAL A 59 -2.71 0.40 5.90
N ILE A 60 -2.71 -0.11 4.67
CA ILE A 60 -2.69 0.72 3.45
C ILE A 60 -3.96 1.58 3.36
N ALA A 61 -5.14 1.01 3.67
CA ALA A 61 -6.43 1.67 3.57
C ALA A 61 -6.56 2.89 4.50
N GLN A 62 -5.81 2.93 5.60
CA GLN A 62 -5.80 4.03 6.57
C GLN A 62 -4.92 5.21 6.15
N ALA A 63 -4.10 5.07 5.11
CA ALA A 63 -3.25 6.16 4.62
C ALA A 63 -3.71 6.62 3.21
N PRO A 64 -4.32 7.82 3.06
CA PRO A 64 -5.02 8.20 1.84
C PRO A 64 -4.11 8.24 0.60
N GLN A 65 -2.84 8.61 0.78
CA GLN A 65 -1.84 8.57 -0.30
C GLN A 65 -1.62 7.16 -0.83
N TRP A 66 -1.39 6.21 0.08
CA TRP A 66 -1.01 4.85 -0.24
C TRP A 66 -2.22 4.04 -0.68
N ALA A 67 -3.37 4.27 -0.06
CA ALA A 67 -4.66 3.78 -0.51
C ALA A 67 -4.97 4.13 -1.97
N TYR A 68 -4.85 5.41 -2.35
CA TYR A 68 -5.02 5.83 -3.75
C TYR A 68 -4.02 5.12 -4.68
N ARG A 69 -2.74 5.05 -4.31
CA ARG A 69 -1.71 4.42 -5.13
C ARG A 69 -1.96 2.92 -5.28
N TYR A 70 -2.42 2.25 -4.22
CA TYR A 70 -2.75 0.85 -4.21
C TYR A 70 -3.94 0.55 -5.12
N ALA A 71 -5.03 1.31 -4.99
CA ALA A 71 -6.18 1.22 -5.88
C ALA A 71 -5.79 1.39 -7.36
N ARG A 72 -4.91 2.38 -7.65
CA ARG A 72 -4.48 2.68 -9.01
C ARG A 72 -3.51 1.64 -9.60
N TYR A 73 -2.49 1.23 -8.86
CA TYR A 73 -1.35 0.48 -9.40
C TYR A 73 -1.36 -1.01 -9.05
N VAL A 74 -2.04 -1.41 -7.98
CA VAL A 74 -2.13 -2.82 -7.55
C VAL A 74 -3.49 -3.41 -7.91
N ILE A 75 -4.59 -2.74 -7.56
CA ILE A 75 -5.95 -3.21 -7.87
C ILE A 75 -6.34 -2.87 -9.32
N GLY A 76 -5.91 -1.72 -9.82
CA GLY A 76 -6.26 -1.23 -11.16
C GLY A 76 -7.70 -0.70 -11.27
N GLY A 77 -8.34 -0.37 -10.15
CA GLY A 77 -9.75 0.00 -10.10
C GLY A 77 -10.18 0.54 -8.74
N ARG A 78 -11.50 0.65 -8.54
CA ARG A 78 -12.08 1.10 -7.27
C ARG A 78 -11.70 0.15 -6.14
N TRP A 79 -11.57 0.71 -4.94
CA TRP A 79 -11.24 -0.02 -3.72
C TRP A 79 -12.09 0.51 -2.56
N PRO A 80 -13.34 0.05 -2.45
CA PRO A 80 -14.34 0.56 -1.51
C PRO A 80 -13.88 0.61 -0.06
N GLU A 81 -13.05 -0.34 0.36
CA GLU A 81 -12.53 -0.46 1.72
C GLU A 81 -11.64 0.73 2.12
N SER A 82 -11.05 1.43 1.14
CA SER A 82 -10.20 2.60 1.37
C SER A 82 -10.84 3.93 0.96
N GLU A 83 -11.95 3.86 0.24
CA GLU A 83 -12.64 5.02 -0.30
C GLU A 83 -13.02 6.05 0.78
N PRO A 84 -13.54 5.68 1.96
CA PRO A 84 -13.79 6.63 3.04
C PRO A 84 -12.53 7.41 3.43
N THR A 85 -11.40 6.76 3.63
CA THR A 85 -10.14 7.43 4.00
C THR A 85 -9.65 8.36 2.90
N ILE A 86 -9.76 7.94 1.64
CA ILE A 86 -9.33 8.76 0.49
C ILE A 86 -10.23 9.99 0.35
N ALA A 87 -11.54 9.83 0.52
CA ALA A 87 -12.54 10.88 0.39
C ALA A 87 -12.28 12.07 1.33
N HIS A 88 -11.93 11.80 2.59
CA HIS A 88 -11.62 12.83 3.59
C HIS A 88 -10.30 13.59 3.33
N ASN A 89 -9.52 13.22 2.31
CA ASN A 89 -8.32 13.96 1.93
C ASN A 89 -8.50 14.61 0.55
N PRO A 90 -8.71 15.95 0.46
CA PRO A 90 -9.05 16.62 -0.81
C PRO A 90 -8.06 16.35 -1.95
N LYS A 91 -6.76 16.29 -1.64
CA LYS A 91 -5.71 16.03 -2.63
C LYS A 91 -5.81 14.62 -3.21
N TRP A 92 -6.03 13.62 -2.36
CA TRP A 92 -6.10 12.23 -2.79
C TRP A 92 -7.47 11.88 -3.37
N ALA A 93 -8.56 12.45 -2.85
CA ALA A 93 -9.90 12.37 -3.42
C ALA A 93 -9.93 12.86 -4.86
N TRP A 94 -9.38 14.04 -5.15
CA TRP A 94 -9.29 14.54 -6.52
C TRP A 94 -8.48 13.61 -7.44
N ARG A 95 -7.35 13.08 -6.97
CA ARG A 95 -6.53 12.13 -7.75
C ARG A 95 -7.28 10.82 -8.00
N TYR A 96 -8.01 10.34 -7.01
CA TYR A 96 -8.81 9.12 -7.12
C TYR A 96 -9.95 9.27 -8.12
N ALA A 97 -10.73 10.35 -7.99
CA ALA A 97 -11.79 10.70 -8.93
C ALA A 97 -11.25 10.79 -10.37
N ARG A 98 -10.10 11.46 -10.56
CA ARG A 98 -9.48 11.63 -11.88
C ARG A 98 -8.92 10.34 -12.49
N TYR A 99 -8.17 9.55 -11.71
CA TYR A 99 -7.34 8.47 -12.27
C TYR A 99 -7.91 7.06 -12.05
N VAL A 100 -8.73 6.88 -11.02
CA VAL A 100 -9.36 5.58 -10.69
C VAL A 100 -10.80 5.56 -11.19
N ILE A 101 -11.63 6.51 -10.76
CA ILE A 101 -13.05 6.59 -11.17
C ILE A 101 -13.20 7.13 -12.60
N ARG A 102 -12.29 8.03 -13.02
CA ARG A 102 -12.32 8.74 -14.32
C ARG A 102 -13.59 9.55 -14.51
N GLY A 103 -14.04 10.19 -13.43
CA GLY A 103 -15.28 10.96 -13.42
C GLY A 103 -15.51 11.67 -12.09
N ARG A 104 -16.70 12.25 -11.96
CA ARG A 104 -17.16 12.85 -10.69
C ARG A 104 -17.34 11.76 -9.64
N TRP A 105 -17.01 12.07 -8.39
CA TRP A 105 -17.12 11.16 -7.26
C TRP A 105 -17.95 11.77 -6.14
N PRO A 106 -19.30 11.67 -6.20
CA PRO A 106 -20.20 12.29 -5.24
C PRO A 106 -19.93 11.91 -3.78
N GLU A 107 -19.51 10.67 -3.52
CA GLU A 107 -19.24 10.18 -2.17
C GLU A 107 -18.11 10.97 -1.49
N ALA A 108 -17.15 11.51 -2.25
CA ALA A 108 -16.10 12.37 -1.72
C ALA A 108 -16.46 13.86 -1.67
N GLU A 109 -17.58 14.27 -2.27
CA GLU A 109 -18.08 15.65 -2.18
C GLU A 109 -18.87 15.89 -0.88
N VAL A 110 -19.26 14.81 -0.20
CA VAL A 110 -20.08 14.82 1.03
C VAL A 110 -19.33 14.32 2.27
N ALA A 111 -18.05 13.97 2.12
CA ALA A 111 -17.16 13.50 3.20
C ALA A 111 -16.41 14.67 3.84
#